data_AF-A0AAU6AA03-F1
#
_entry.id   AF-A0AAU6AA03-F1
#
_cell.length_a   1.000
_cell.length_b   1.000
_cell.length_c   1.000
_cell.angle_alpha   90.00
_cell.angle_beta   90.00
_cell.angle_gamma   90.00
#
_symmetry.space_group_name_H-M   'P 1'
#
loop_
_entity.id
_entity.type
_entity.pdbx_description
1 polymer ?
#
loop_
_entity_poly.entity_id
_entity_poly.type
_entity_poly.pdbx_seq_one_letter_code
_entity_poly.pdbx_strand_id
1 'polypeptide(L)'
;MLDVTVIEDAEAAAVSLDPIRARLLAELAAGPASAAMLAGKVGLPRQKVNYHLKALEQHGLVELAGERRKGNVTERLMRATAASYVISPLALAAVQPDPDRFRDQLSARWLLALGARLVRDVGALITGAAKARKRLATYALDGEVTFASAADRAAFIEELTQGVGALIRKYHDGNAEAGRDHRIVVAVHPTLKPEATVKPEATVKPEATVKPEATVKPEGTVQPEGTVEPAAIAAPETALAAAPTPPAQD
;
A
#
# COMPACT_ATOMS: atom_id res chain seq x y z
N MET A 1 10.89 -9.68 13.55
CA MET A 1 10.58 -8.94 12.31
C MET A 1 10.59 -9.92 11.15
N LEU A 2 9.53 -9.90 10.35
CA LEU A 2 9.38 -10.72 9.14
C LEU A 2 10.00 -10.03 7.93
N ASP A 3 10.35 -10.76 6.88
CA ASP A 3 10.81 -10.15 5.62
C ASP A 3 9.64 -9.48 4.88
N VAL A 4 8.52 -10.20 4.74
CA VAL A 4 7.28 -9.71 4.16
C VAL A 4 6.09 -10.18 5.00
N THR A 5 5.09 -9.32 5.16
CA THR A 5 3.79 -9.68 5.74
C THR A 5 2.65 -9.12 4.92
N VAL A 6 1.44 -9.62 5.15
CA VAL A 6 0.23 -9.21 4.45
C VAL A 6 -0.67 -8.41 5.39
N ILE A 7 -1.21 -7.29 4.90
CA ILE A 7 -2.24 -6.51 5.55
C ILE A 7 -3.58 -6.91 4.93
N GLU A 8 -4.40 -7.64 5.69
CA GLU A 8 -5.72 -8.12 5.25
C GLU A 8 -6.86 -7.19 5.68
N ASP A 9 -6.67 -6.43 6.76
CA ASP A 9 -7.65 -5.54 7.35
C ASP A 9 -7.69 -4.17 6.64
N ALA A 10 -8.91 -3.68 6.38
CA ALA A 10 -9.13 -2.43 5.65
C ALA A 10 -8.64 -1.20 6.44
N GLU A 11 -8.82 -1.19 7.77
CA GLU A 11 -8.37 -0.08 8.61
C GLU A 11 -6.85 -0.04 8.68
N ALA A 12 -6.21 -1.18 8.91
CA ALA A 12 -4.75 -1.31 8.88
C ALA A 12 -4.17 -0.88 7.53
N ALA A 13 -4.82 -1.23 6.41
CA ALA A 13 -4.43 -0.80 5.08
C ALA A 13 -4.51 0.73 4.96
N ALA A 14 -5.65 1.33 5.32
CA ALA A 14 -5.84 2.78 5.31
C ALA A 14 -4.83 3.52 6.21
N VAL A 15 -4.49 2.94 7.37
CA VAL A 15 -3.43 3.47 8.22
C VAL A 15 -2.09 3.40 7.49
N SER A 16 -1.70 2.25 6.94
CA SER A 16 -0.38 2.08 6.30
C SER A 16 -0.16 2.99 5.07
N LEU A 17 -1.22 3.39 4.38
CA LEU A 17 -1.16 4.18 3.14
C LEU A 17 -0.88 5.68 3.35
N ASP A 18 -0.88 6.16 4.60
CA ASP A 18 -0.47 7.53 4.89
C ASP A 18 1.03 7.71 4.64
N PRO A 19 1.45 8.72 3.86
CA PRO A 19 2.84 8.87 3.44
C PRO A 19 3.83 8.98 4.62
N ILE A 20 3.43 9.61 5.71
CA ILE A 20 4.27 9.73 6.91
C ILE A 20 4.36 8.38 7.61
N ARG A 21 3.25 7.66 7.75
CA ARG A 21 3.24 6.33 8.37
C ARG A 21 4.05 5.32 7.55
N ALA A 22 3.94 5.33 6.23
CA ALA A 22 4.77 4.53 5.34
C ALA A 22 6.26 4.84 5.49
N ARG A 23 6.63 6.14 5.55
CA ARG A 23 8.02 6.55 5.80
C ARG A 23 8.53 6.11 7.17
N LEU A 24 7.70 6.20 8.21
CA LEU A 24 8.06 5.72 9.56
C LEU A 24 8.25 4.20 9.57
N LEU A 25 7.42 3.44 8.88
CA LEU A 25 7.60 1.98 8.73
C LEU A 25 8.93 1.65 8.05
N ALA A 26 9.29 2.37 6.98
CA ALA A 26 10.56 2.18 6.29
C ALA A 26 11.77 2.47 7.21
N GLU A 27 11.72 3.56 7.99
CA GLU A 27 12.76 3.89 8.96
C GLU A 27 12.89 2.85 10.08
N LEU A 28 11.76 2.28 10.52
CA LEU A 28 11.68 1.28 11.57
C LEU A 28 12.02 -0.14 11.09
N ALA A 29 11.94 -0.41 9.78
CA ALA A 29 12.42 -1.63 9.16
C ALA A 29 13.96 -1.71 9.18
N ALA A 30 14.65 -0.57 9.08
CA ALA A 30 16.11 -0.50 9.16
C ALA A 30 16.66 -0.77 10.58
N GLY A 31 15.86 -0.51 11.61
CA GLY A 31 16.21 -0.85 13.00
C GLY A 31 15.37 -0.12 14.05
N PRO A 32 15.44 -0.52 15.33
CA PRO A 32 14.66 0.10 16.39
C PRO A 32 14.97 1.59 16.58
N ALA A 33 13.93 2.42 16.70
CA ALA A 33 14.08 3.86 16.90
C ALA A 33 13.02 4.43 17.84
N SER A 34 13.38 5.47 18.59
CA SER A 34 12.41 6.23 19.39
C SER A 34 11.71 7.30 18.56
N ALA A 35 10.57 7.79 19.04
CA ALA A 35 9.86 8.90 18.41
C ALA A 35 10.73 10.17 18.26
N ALA A 36 11.67 10.39 19.19
CA ALA A 36 12.59 11.52 19.12
C ALA A 36 13.62 11.34 17.99
N MET A 37 14.13 10.12 17.78
CA MET A 37 15.04 9.81 16.67
C MET A 37 14.32 9.96 15.33
N LEU A 38 13.09 9.46 15.23
CA LEU A 38 12.28 9.50 14.01
C LEU A 38 11.87 10.92 13.64
N ALA A 39 11.55 11.78 14.62
CA ALA A 39 11.18 13.18 14.41
C ALA A 39 12.17 13.93 13.53
N GLY A 40 13.48 13.79 13.79
CA GLY A 40 14.52 14.41 12.97
C GLY A 40 14.58 13.85 11.55
N LYS A 41 14.36 12.54 11.39
CA LYS A 41 14.40 11.88 10.07
C LYS A 41 13.22 12.25 9.18
N VAL A 42 12.02 12.35 9.75
CA VAL A 42 10.79 12.63 8.98
C VAL A 42 10.41 14.11 8.97
N GLY A 43 11.14 14.97 9.69
CA GLY A 43 10.90 16.42 9.73
C GLY A 43 9.61 16.81 10.44
N LEU A 44 9.18 16.04 11.46
CA LEU A 44 7.94 16.29 12.20
C LEU A 44 8.18 16.47 13.70
N PRO A 45 7.35 17.26 14.40
CA PRO A 45 7.39 17.33 15.85
C PRO A 45 7.19 15.96 16.51
N ARG A 46 7.89 15.70 17.62
CA ARG A 46 7.83 14.43 18.38
C ARG A 46 6.39 13.99 18.70
N GLN A 47 5.52 14.93 19.06
CA GLN A 47 4.12 14.64 19.39
C GLN A 47 3.35 14.08 18.18
N LYS A 48 3.55 14.62 16.98
CA LYS A 48 2.95 14.09 15.75
C LYS A 48 3.51 12.71 15.41
N VAL A 49 4.82 12.50 15.57
CA VAL A 49 5.42 11.16 15.39
C VAL A 49 4.81 10.15 16.36
N ASN A 50 4.65 10.49 17.65
CA ASN A 50 4.00 9.62 18.62
C ASN A 50 2.56 9.27 18.23
N TYR A 51 1.81 10.23 17.68
CA TYR A 51 0.47 9.96 17.16
C TYR A 51 0.49 8.91 16.04
N HIS A 52 1.40 9.07 15.06
CA HIS A 52 1.54 8.11 13.96
C HIS A 52 2.01 6.73 14.45
N LEU A 53 2.96 6.67 15.38
CA LEU A 53 3.44 5.42 15.96
C LEU A 53 2.34 4.70 16.74
N LYS A 54 1.51 5.43 17.49
CA LYS A 54 0.38 4.83 18.21
C LYS A 54 -0.66 4.23 17.25
N ALA A 55 -0.96 4.93 16.16
CA ALA A 55 -1.86 4.41 15.12
C ALA A 55 -1.29 3.14 14.48
N LEU A 56 0.00 3.13 14.13
CA LEU A 56 0.67 1.94 13.59
C LEU A 56 0.70 0.78 14.60
N GLU A 57 0.96 1.06 15.89
CA GLU A 57 1.02 0.08 16.97
C GLU A 57 -0.35 -0.57 17.19
N GLN A 58 -1.43 0.23 17.13
CA GLN A 58 -2.80 -0.25 17.27
C GLN A 58 -3.19 -1.30 16.21
N HIS A 59 -2.64 -1.20 15.00
CA HIS A 59 -2.84 -2.19 13.93
C HIS A 59 -1.72 -3.23 13.83
N GLY A 60 -0.81 -3.31 14.81
CA GLY A 60 0.27 -4.31 14.84
C GLY A 60 1.33 -4.14 13.75
N LEU A 61 1.45 -2.96 13.15
CA LEU A 61 2.45 -2.65 12.12
C LEU A 61 3.79 -2.26 12.75
N VAL A 62 3.77 -1.83 14.02
CA VAL A 62 4.97 -1.61 14.83
C VAL A 62 4.79 -2.22 16.22
N GLU A 63 5.90 -2.59 16.83
CA GLU A 63 5.97 -3.19 18.17
C GLU A 63 7.08 -2.55 19.01
N LEU A 64 6.98 -2.68 20.33
CA LEU A 64 8.02 -2.23 21.26
C LEU A 64 9.20 -3.20 21.20
N ALA A 65 10.36 -2.73 20.75
CA ALA A 65 11.60 -3.49 20.70
C ALA A 65 12.45 -3.35 21.97
N GLY A 66 12.15 -2.36 22.81
CA GLY A 66 12.79 -2.16 24.09
C GLY A 66 12.64 -0.73 24.61
N GLU A 67 13.29 -0.47 25.73
CA GLU A 67 13.33 0.85 26.35
C GLU A 67 14.77 1.32 26.50
N ARG A 68 14.99 2.62 26.34
CA ARG A 68 16.29 3.25 26.51
C ARG A 68 16.17 4.45 27.42
N ARG A 69 17.04 4.52 28.42
CA ARG A 69 17.14 5.71 29.28
C ARG A 69 18.04 6.76 28.62
N LYS A 70 17.54 7.98 28.48
CA LYS A 70 18.29 9.14 27.98
C LYS A 70 18.11 10.28 28.99
N GLY A 71 19.11 10.47 29.86
CA GLY A 71 19.00 11.33 31.04
C GLY A 71 17.94 10.81 32.01
N ASN A 72 17.00 11.68 32.40
CA ASN A 72 15.88 11.32 33.29
C ASN A 72 14.63 10.79 32.55
N VAL A 73 14.68 10.65 31.23
CA VAL A 73 13.54 10.21 30.41
C VAL A 73 13.79 8.80 29.88
N THR A 74 12.77 7.94 29.98
CA THR A 74 12.74 6.63 29.31
C THR A 74 12.11 6.78 27.93
N GLU A 75 12.86 6.46 26.89
CA GLU A 75 12.40 6.43 25.50
C GLU A 75 11.99 5.00 25.12
N ARG A 76 10.79 4.86 24.53
CA ARG A 76 10.34 3.62 23.89
C ARG A 76 11.02 3.48 22.53
N LEU A 77 11.71 2.37 22.30
CA LEU A 77 12.26 2.01 20.99
C LEU A 77 11.26 1.12 20.26
N MET A 78 10.69 1.64 19.18
CA MET A 78 9.73 0.92 18.34
C MET A 78 10.48 0.22 17.21
N ARG A 79 9.89 -0.83 16.63
CA ARG A 79 10.36 -1.52 15.42
C ARG A 79 9.15 -1.89 14.55
N ALA A 80 9.32 -1.93 13.23
CA ALA A 80 8.33 -2.49 12.32
C ALA A 80 8.20 -4.01 12.52
N THR A 81 6.99 -4.55 12.35
CA THR A 81 6.75 -5.99 12.50
C THR A 81 7.24 -6.79 11.29
N ALA A 82 7.30 -6.16 10.12
CA ALA A 82 7.94 -6.67 8.90
C ALA A 82 8.81 -5.61 8.20
N ALA A 83 9.75 -6.08 7.37
CA ALA A 83 10.57 -5.23 6.50
C ALA A 83 9.77 -4.69 5.30
N SER A 84 8.84 -5.49 4.78
CA SER A 84 7.93 -5.12 3.68
C SER A 84 6.48 -5.55 3.97
N TYR A 85 5.53 -4.83 3.39
CA TYR A 85 4.10 -5.09 3.55
C TYR A 85 3.42 -5.21 2.17
N VAL A 86 2.53 -6.19 2.04
CA VAL A 86 1.63 -6.33 0.89
C VAL A 86 0.21 -6.12 1.35
N ILE A 87 -0.55 -5.26 0.69
CA ILE A 87 -1.98 -5.09 0.98
C ILE A 87 -2.74 -6.18 0.21
N SER A 88 -3.44 -7.04 0.95
CA SER A 88 -4.30 -8.05 0.36
C SER A 88 -5.52 -7.42 -0.32
N PRO A 89 -6.02 -7.98 -1.43
CA PRO A 89 -7.31 -7.60 -1.98
C PRO A 89 -8.48 -7.72 -0.98
N LEU A 90 -8.33 -8.47 0.12
CA LEU A 90 -9.32 -8.54 1.21
C LEU A 90 -9.52 -7.19 1.91
N ALA A 91 -8.53 -6.29 1.91
CA ALA A 91 -8.69 -4.94 2.44
C ALA A 91 -9.75 -4.13 1.65
N LEU A 92 -10.09 -4.55 0.43
CA LEU A 92 -11.17 -4.01 -0.40
C LEU A 92 -12.14 -5.13 -0.83
N ALA A 93 -12.55 -5.98 0.11
CA ALA A 93 -13.30 -7.22 -0.16
C ALA A 93 -14.54 -7.05 -1.07
N ALA A 94 -15.27 -5.94 -0.92
CA ALA A 94 -16.50 -5.67 -1.70
C ALA A 94 -16.24 -5.47 -3.21
N VAL A 95 -15.02 -5.08 -3.59
CA VAL A 95 -14.64 -4.78 -4.98
C VAL A 95 -13.39 -5.53 -5.42
N GLN A 96 -13.02 -6.59 -4.72
CA GLN A 96 -11.83 -7.38 -5.06
C GLN A 96 -11.97 -8.04 -6.45
N PRO A 97 -10.87 -8.19 -7.21
CA PRO A 97 -10.91 -8.89 -8.49
C PRO A 97 -11.38 -10.34 -8.33
N ASP A 98 -12.34 -10.74 -9.16
CA ASP A 98 -12.84 -12.12 -9.21
C ASP A 98 -12.41 -12.80 -10.53
N PRO A 99 -11.45 -13.74 -10.50
CA PRO A 99 -11.00 -14.45 -11.69
C PRO A 99 -12.03 -15.46 -12.23
N ASP A 100 -13.11 -15.76 -11.50
CA ASP A 100 -14.17 -16.67 -11.95
C ASP A 100 -15.27 -15.93 -12.74
N ARG A 101 -15.36 -14.60 -12.62
CA ARG A 101 -16.32 -13.75 -13.34
C ARG A 101 -16.11 -13.72 -14.86
N PHE A 102 -14.85 -13.79 -15.30
CA PHE A 102 -14.49 -13.86 -16.71
C PHE A 102 -13.19 -14.63 -16.85
N ARG A 103 -13.19 -15.71 -17.65
CA ARG A 103 -12.01 -16.56 -17.87
C ARG A 103 -11.52 -16.37 -19.30
N ASP A 104 -10.41 -15.64 -19.43
CA ASP A 104 -9.73 -15.43 -20.71
C ASP A 104 -8.22 -15.53 -20.52
N GLN A 105 -7.66 -16.61 -21.07
CA GLN A 105 -6.24 -16.96 -20.92
C GLN A 105 -5.29 -15.95 -21.56
N LEU A 106 -5.77 -15.15 -22.53
CA LEU A 106 -4.97 -14.15 -23.22
C LEU A 106 -5.16 -12.74 -22.62
N SER A 107 -5.99 -12.59 -21.59
CA SER A 107 -6.30 -11.31 -20.96
C SER A 107 -5.34 -10.95 -19.83
N ALA A 108 -4.68 -9.78 -19.98
CA ALA A 108 -3.91 -9.18 -18.90
C ALA A 108 -4.77 -8.83 -17.66
N ARG A 109 -6.07 -8.53 -17.85
CA ARG A 109 -6.99 -8.26 -16.73
C ARG A 109 -7.32 -9.53 -15.97
N TRP A 110 -7.47 -10.65 -16.67
CA TRP A 110 -7.66 -11.95 -16.02
C TRP A 110 -6.39 -12.38 -15.29
N LEU A 111 -5.22 -12.17 -15.90
CA LEU A 111 -3.92 -12.39 -15.24
C LEU A 111 -3.80 -11.59 -13.94
N LEU A 112 -4.21 -10.31 -13.95
CA LEU A 112 -4.24 -9.47 -12.75
C LEU A 112 -5.21 -10.01 -11.69
N ALA A 113 -6.39 -10.49 -12.07
CA ALA A 113 -7.34 -11.12 -11.15
C ALA A 113 -6.79 -12.42 -10.54
N LEU A 114 -6.07 -13.23 -11.33
CA LEU A 114 -5.37 -14.41 -10.82
C LEU A 114 -4.25 -14.04 -9.84
N GLY A 115 -3.47 -12.99 -10.14
CA GLY A 115 -2.43 -12.47 -9.25
C GLY A 115 -3.00 -11.94 -7.94
N ALA A 116 -4.12 -11.19 -8.00
CA ALA A 116 -4.83 -10.72 -6.81
C ALA A 116 -5.30 -11.90 -5.93
N ARG A 117 -5.90 -12.94 -6.55
CA ARG A 117 -6.26 -14.17 -5.82
C ARG A 117 -5.03 -14.85 -5.21
N LEU A 118 -3.91 -14.93 -5.93
CA LEU A 118 -2.68 -15.51 -5.41
C LEU A 118 -2.19 -14.78 -4.15
N VAL A 119 -2.14 -13.44 -4.19
CA VAL A 119 -1.77 -12.61 -3.04
C VAL A 119 -2.71 -12.85 -1.85
N ARG A 120 -4.02 -12.89 -2.10
CA ARG A 120 -5.03 -13.18 -1.08
C ARG A 120 -4.83 -14.56 -0.45
N ASP A 121 -4.80 -15.60 -1.28
CA ASP A 121 -4.79 -16.99 -0.84
C ASP A 121 -3.48 -17.30 -0.08
N VAL A 122 -2.32 -16.85 -0.60
CA VAL A 122 -1.03 -17.01 0.07
C VAL A 122 -0.95 -16.19 1.35
N GLY A 123 -1.48 -14.96 1.36
CA GLY A 123 -1.55 -14.13 2.56
C GLY A 123 -2.33 -14.80 3.69
N ALA A 124 -3.54 -15.28 3.40
CA ALA A 124 -4.37 -15.98 4.37
C ALA A 124 -3.70 -17.27 4.88
N LEU A 125 -3.01 -18.01 4.01
CA LEU A 125 -2.26 -19.21 4.37
C LEU A 125 -1.07 -18.89 5.29
N ILE A 126 -0.31 -17.82 5.02
CA ILE A 126 0.79 -17.36 5.88
C ILE A 126 0.25 -16.98 7.27
N THR A 127 -0.80 -16.15 7.32
CA THR A 127 -1.46 -15.72 8.55
C THR A 127 -1.95 -16.93 9.36
N GLY A 128 -2.65 -17.86 8.71
CA GLY A 128 -3.14 -19.09 9.33
C GLY A 128 -2.04 -20.02 9.83
N ALA A 129 -0.99 -20.22 9.03
CA ALA A 129 0.15 -21.06 9.40
C ALA A 129 0.93 -20.47 10.59
N ALA A 130 1.14 -19.16 10.62
CA ALA A 130 1.77 -18.46 11.73
C ALA A 130 0.95 -18.62 13.03
N LYS A 131 -0.38 -18.40 12.97
CA LYS A 131 -1.28 -18.61 14.12
C LYS A 131 -1.26 -20.06 14.61
N ALA A 132 -1.19 -21.02 13.70
CA ALA A 132 -1.12 -22.44 14.02
C ALA A 132 0.30 -22.91 14.43
N ARG A 133 1.32 -22.04 14.34
CA ARG A 133 2.74 -22.39 14.50
C ARG A 133 3.17 -23.58 13.62
N LYS A 134 2.67 -23.62 12.39
CA LYS A 134 2.99 -24.64 11.38
C LYS A 134 3.77 -24.02 10.24
N ARG A 135 4.58 -24.84 9.56
CA ARG A 135 5.22 -24.44 8.31
C ARG A 135 4.21 -24.51 7.18
N LEU A 136 4.21 -23.51 6.31
CA LEU A 136 3.46 -23.54 5.06
C LEU A 136 4.36 -24.11 3.96
N ALA A 137 3.92 -25.20 3.33
CA ALA A 137 4.61 -25.76 2.18
C ALA A 137 4.17 -25.00 0.92
N THR A 138 5.09 -24.27 0.31
CA THR A 138 4.88 -23.54 -0.94
C THR A 138 6.01 -23.84 -1.91
N TYR A 139 5.75 -23.65 -3.19
CA TYR A 139 6.75 -23.70 -4.25
C TYR A 139 6.58 -22.48 -5.15
N ALA A 140 7.69 -21.91 -5.60
CA ALA A 140 7.73 -20.83 -6.57
C ALA A 140 8.82 -21.11 -7.60
N LEU A 141 8.56 -20.73 -8.84
CA LEU A 141 9.52 -20.74 -9.95
C LEU A 141 9.54 -19.33 -10.54
N ASP A 142 10.73 -18.79 -10.72
CA ASP A 142 10.97 -17.49 -11.36
C ASP A 142 12.00 -17.68 -12.47
N GLY A 143 11.79 -16.99 -13.60
CA GLY A 143 12.62 -17.12 -14.78
C GLY A 143 12.16 -16.24 -15.92
N GLU A 144 13.13 -15.71 -16.67
CA GLU A 144 12.88 -14.91 -17.88
C GLU A 144 13.18 -15.74 -19.12
N VAL A 145 12.33 -15.58 -20.14
CA VAL A 145 12.51 -16.21 -21.46
C VAL A 145 12.33 -15.16 -22.54
N THR A 146 13.25 -15.14 -23.50
CA THR A 146 13.15 -14.28 -24.69
C THR A 146 12.73 -15.12 -25.88
N PHE A 147 11.63 -14.75 -26.53
CA PHE A 147 11.16 -15.42 -27.74
C PHE A 147 11.67 -14.70 -28.99
N ALA A 148 12.10 -15.45 -29.99
CA ALA A 148 12.53 -14.89 -31.27
C ALA A 148 11.34 -14.29 -32.06
N SER A 149 10.15 -14.89 -31.93
CA SER A 149 8.93 -14.43 -32.59
C SER A 149 7.66 -14.61 -31.75
N ALA A 150 6.56 -13.99 -32.19
CA ALA A 150 5.24 -14.21 -31.60
C ALA A 150 4.73 -15.64 -31.81
N ALA A 151 5.15 -16.31 -32.90
CA ALA A 151 4.82 -17.71 -33.16
C ALA A 151 5.52 -18.64 -32.18
N ASP A 152 6.82 -18.43 -31.91
CA ASP A 152 7.57 -19.21 -30.92
C ASP A 152 6.97 -19.04 -29.52
N ARG A 153 6.54 -17.82 -29.19
CA ARG A 153 5.82 -17.56 -27.94
C ARG A 153 4.52 -18.35 -27.87
N ALA A 154 3.73 -18.38 -28.95
CA ALA A 154 2.46 -19.12 -28.97
C ALA A 154 2.69 -20.63 -28.80
N ALA A 155 3.67 -21.19 -29.53
CA ALA A 155 4.06 -22.59 -29.41
C ALA A 155 4.52 -22.94 -28.00
N PHE A 156 5.35 -22.08 -27.37
CA PHE A 156 5.77 -22.26 -25.99
C PHE A 156 4.59 -22.29 -25.01
N ILE A 157 3.61 -21.39 -25.15
CA ILE A 157 2.42 -21.36 -24.27
C ILE A 157 1.58 -22.63 -24.44
N GLU A 158 1.46 -23.14 -25.66
CA GLU A 158 0.76 -24.40 -25.93
C GLU A 158 1.47 -25.59 -25.25
N GLU A 159 2.77 -25.75 -25.48
CA GLU A 159 3.57 -26.84 -24.87
C GLU A 159 3.59 -26.76 -23.34
N LEU A 160 3.72 -25.56 -22.77
CA LEU A 160 3.66 -25.32 -21.34
C LEU A 160 2.30 -25.76 -20.76
N THR A 161 1.21 -25.40 -21.43
CA THR A 161 -0.15 -25.77 -21.02
C THR A 161 -0.34 -27.28 -21.07
N GLN A 162 0.12 -27.93 -22.14
CA GLN A 162 0.05 -29.38 -22.29
C GLN A 162 0.89 -30.10 -21.23
N GLY A 163 2.12 -29.65 -20.98
CA GLY A 163 3.04 -30.21 -20.00
C GLY A 163 2.52 -30.10 -18.56
N VAL A 164 2.07 -28.91 -18.15
CA VAL A 164 1.46 -28.70 -16.83
C VAL A 164 0.18 -29.53 -16.70
N GLY A 165 -0.67 -29.56 -17.73
CA GLY A 165 -1.88 -30.38 -17.73
C GLY A 165 -1.60 -31.88 -17.60
N ALA A 166 -0.52 -32.38 -18.21
CA ALA A 166 -0.09 -33.76 -18.09
C ALA A 166 0.38 -34.09 -16.65
N LEU A 167 1.14 -33.18 -16.02
CA LEU A 167 1.54 -33.33 -14.61
C LEU A 167 0.32 -33.35 -13.68
N ILE A 168 -0.64 -32.44 -13.88
CA ILE A 168 -1.88 -32.40 -13.09
C ILE A 168 -2.62 -33.73 -13.20
N ARG A 169 -2.88 -34.22 -14.42
CA ARG A 169 -3.58 -35.52 -14.62
C ARG A 169 -2.83 -36.69 -13.98
N LYS A 170 -1.49 -36.66 -13.99
CA LYS A 170 -0.66 -37.73 -13.42
C LYS A 170 -0.73 -37.78 -11.89
N TYR A 171 -0.77 -36.63 -11.21
CA TYR A 171 -0.64 -36.55 -9.76
C TYR A 171 -1.93 -36.15 -9.02
N HIS A 172 -2.95 -35.67 -9.73
CA HIS A 172 -4.23 -35.34 -9.13
C HIS A 172 -4.95 -36.61 -8.67
N ASP A 173 -5.17 -36.70 -7.36
CA ASP A 173 -6.03 -37.69 -6.74
C ASP A 173 -7.17 -36.96 -6.01
N GLY A 174 -8.35 -36.93 -6.64
CA GLY A 174 -9.54 -36.27 -6.10
C GLY A 174 -10.22 -37.04 -4.95
N ASN A 175 -9.78 -38.27 -4.66
CA ASN A 175 -10.41 -39.15 -3.67
C ASN A 175 -9.54 -39.38 -2.42
N ALA A 176 -8.35 -38.77 -2.34
CA ALA A 176 -7.47 -38.93 -1.19
C ALA A 176 -8.06 -38.24 0.06
N GLU A 177 -8.46 -39.02 1.07
CA GLU A 177 -9.06 -38.50 2.32
C GLU A 177 -8.15 -37.52 3.08
N ALA A 178 -6.83 -37.66 2.95
CA ALA A 178 -5.83 -36.76 3.53
C ALA A 178 -5.27 -35.72 2.53
N GLY A 179 -5.78 -35.71 1.30
CA GLY A 179 -5.37 -34.81 0.24
C GLY A 179 -5.68 -33.35 0.59
N ARG A 180 -4.79 -32.44 0.17
CA ARG A 180 -5.03 -31.00 0.26
C ARG A 180 -5.04 -30.42 -1.14
N ASP A 181 -6.03 -29.59 -1.42
CA ASP A 181 -6.09 -28.87 -2.68
C ASP A 181 -4.93 -27.88 -2.78
N HIS A 182 -4.23 -27.95 -3.91
CA HIS A 182 -3.19 -27.00 -4.25
C HIS A 182 -3.64 -26.24 -5.50
N ARG A 183 -3.58 -24.91 -5.44
CA ARG A 183 -3.86 -24.06 -6.59
C ARG A 183 -2.57 -23.87 -7.39
N ILE A 184 -2.67 -24.07 -8.70
CA ILE A 184 -1.58 -23.83 -9.65
C ILE A 184 -1.94 -22.60 -10.49
N VAL A 185 -1.02 -21.64 -10.56
CA VAL A 185 -1.11 -20.46 -11.43
C VAL A 185 0.21 -20.35 -12.17
N VAL A 186 0.14 -20.26 -13.50
CA VAL A 186 1.30 -20.05 -14.38
C VAL A 186 1.03 -18.77 -15.18
N ALA A 187 2.00 -17.87 -15.18
CA ALA A 187 1.89 -16.54 -15.76
C ALA A 187 3.08 -16.28 -16.68
N VAL A 188 2.82 -15.74 -17.87
CA VAL A 188 3.87 -15.26 -18.78
C VAL A 188 3.46 -13.86 -19.25
N HIS A 189 4.25 -12.86 -18.88
CA HIS A 189 4.03 -11.47 -19.27
C HIS A 189 5.31 -10.87 -19.86
N PRO A 190 5.21 -9.83 -20.70
CA PRO A 190 6.37 -9.04 -21.09
C PRO A 190 7.04 -8.43 -19.84
N THR A 191 8.37 -8.35 -19.86
CA THR A 191 9.09 -7.57 -18.85
C THR A 191 8.85 -6.08 -19.07
N LEU A 192 8.93 -5.29 -17.99
CA LEU A 192 8.92 -3.85 -18.12
C LEU A 192 10.23 -3.40 -18.78
N LYS A 193 10.13 -2.51 -19.76
CA LYS A 193 11.33 -1.84 -20.27
C LYS A 193 11.91 -1.00 -19.13
N PRO A 194 13.22 -1.08 -18.83
CA PRO A 194 13.84 -0.16 -17.90
C PRO A 194 13.55 1.26 -18.38
N GLU A 195 12.92 2.10 -17.54
CA GLU A 195 12.88 3.52 -17.83
C GLU A 195 14.33 4.00 -17.98
N ALA A 196 14.66 4.56 -19.14
CA ALA A 196 15.91 5.28 -19.30
C ALA A 196 15.89 6.35 -18.22
N THR A 197 16.81 6.24 -17.26
CA THR A 197 17.09 7.30 -16.29
C THR A 197 17.17 8.60 -17.06
N VAL A 198 16.24 9.52 -16.80
CA VAL A 198 16.30 10.88 -17.32
C VAL A 198 17.66 11.41 -16.84
N LYS A 199 18.62 11.51 -17.76
CA LYS A 199 19.88 12.22 -17.52
C LYS A 199 19.47 13.60 -16.99
N PRO A 200 20.04 14.10 -15.88
CA PRO A 200 19.78 15.46 -15.48
C PRO A 200 20.11 16.36 -16.67
N GLU A 201 19.13 17.16 -17.06
CA GLU A 201 19.25 18.18 -18.10
C GLU A 201 20.59 18.89 -17.94
N ALA A 202 21.38 18.86 -19.00
CA ALA A 202 22.59 19.64 -19.09
C ALA A 202 22.24 21.10 -18.86
N THR A 203 22.75 21.65 -17.75
CA THR A 203 23.23 23.02 -17.60
C THR A 203 22.70 23.99 -18.63
N VAL A 204 21.65 24.72 -18.26
CA VAL A 204 21.30 25.99 -18.89
C VAL A 204 22.55 26.88 -18.84
N LYS A 205 23.13 27.17 -20.00
CA LYS A 205 24.18 28.20 -20.16
C LYS A 205 23.61 29.53 -19.67
N PRO A 206 24.32 30.29 -18.83
CA PRO A 206 23.90 31.64 -18.49
C PRO A 206 23.99 32.50 -19.74
N GLU A 207 22.86 33.09 -20.13
CA GLU A 207 22.78 34.07 -21.20
C GLU A 207 23.49 35.37 -20.76
N ALA A 208 24.13 36.01 -21.73
CA ALA A 208 25.12 37.04 -21.52
C ALA A 208 24.56 38.32 -20.89
N THR A 209 25.45 38.94 -20.11
CA THR A 209 25.42 40.28 -19.53
C THR A 209 24.90 41.33 -20.52
N VAL A 210 23.77 41.98 -20.20
CA VAL A 210 23.37 43.25 -20.81
C VAL A 210 23.76 44.38 -19.86
N LYS A 211 24.55 45.34 -20.35
CA LYS A 211 25.00 46.55 -19.65
C LYS A 211 23.82 47.49 -19.32
N PRO A 212 23.92 48.29 -18.24
CA PRO A 212 22.84 49.19 -17.81
C PRO A 212 22.93 50.55 -18.49
N GLU A 213 21.79 51.18 -18.82
CA GLU A 213 21.74 52.63 -19.03
C GLU A 213 20.34 53.24 -18.80
N ALA A 214 20.37 54.37 -18.07
CA ALA A 214 19.44 55.52 -18.05
C ALA A 214 18.03 55.41 -17.43
N THR A 215 17.97 55.77 -16.14
CA THR A 215 17.24 56.91 -15.56
C THR A 215 15.91 57.39 -16.19
N VAL A 216 14.78 57.26 -15.49
CA VAL A 216 13.72 58.32 -15.33
C VAL A 216 12.97 58.15 -13.98
N LYS A 217 12.60 59.29 -13.40
CA LYS A 217 12.06 59.66 -12.05
C LYS A 217 10.85 58.86 -11.48
N PRO A 218 10.65 58.92 -10.14
CA PRO A 218 9.47 58.37 -9.47
C PRO A 218 8.36 59.43 -9.33
N GLU A 219 7.10 59.03 -9.56
CA GLU A 219 5.93 59.80 -9.13
C GLU A 219 4.72 58.87 -9.03
N GLY A 220 3.96 58.95 -7.93
CA GLY A 220 2.64 58.33 -7.81
C GLY A 220 2.37 57.55 -6.53
N THR A 221 2.34 58.24 -5.40
CA THR A 221 1.64 57.81 -4.17
C THR A 221 0.14 57.63 -4.45
N VAL A 222 -0.45 56.47 -4.17
CA VAL A 222 -1.90 56.35 -3.89
C VAL A 222 -2.15 55.31 -2.80
N GLN A 223 -3.00 55.69 -1.85
CA GLN A 223 -3.38 55.05 -0.59
C GLN A 223 -4.30 53.82 -0.78
N PRO A 224 -4.46 52.95 0.23
CA PRO A 224 -5.51 51.94 0.25
C PRO A 224 -6.80 52.49 0.91
N GLU A 225 -7.92 52.45 0.18
CA GLU A 225 -9.29 52.47 0.71
C GLU A 225 -10.00 51.21 0.15
N GLY A 226 -10.85 50.47 0.84
CA GLY A 226 -11.42 50.68 2.16
C GLY A 226 -12.10 49.41 2.69
N THR A 227 -12.35 49.47 3.98
CA THR A 227 -13.13 48.57 4.84
C THR A 227 -14.60 48.52 4.43
N VAL A 228 -15.22 47.32 4.44
CA VAL A 228 -16.64 47.20 4.82
C VAL A 228 -16.85 45.95 5.68
N GLU A 229 -17.45 46.18 6.85
CA GLU A 229 -17.92 45.23 7.87
C GLU A 229 -19.02 44.26 7.39
N PRO A 230 -19.20 43.12 8.10
CA PRO A 230 -20.28 42.16 7.85
C PRO A 230 -21.54 42.51 8.66
N ALA A 231 -22.72 42.46 8.04
CA ALA A 231 -24.00 42.51 8.76
C ALA A 231 -24.41 41.10 9.24
N ALA A 232 -24.69 41.02 10.54
CA ALA A 232 -25.13 39.85 11.27
C ALA A 232 -26.68 39.79 11.40
N ILE A 233 -27.15 38.73 12.11
CA ILE A 233 -28.45 38.54 12.81
C ILE A 233 -29.48 37.74 11.98
N ALA A 234 -30.14 36.66 12.44
CA ALA A 234 -30.50 36.23 13.79
C ALA A 234 -30.51 34.69 13.97
N ALA A 235 -30.31 34.27 15.21
CA ALA A 235 -30.58 32.92 15.74
C ALA A 235 -31.95 32.91 16.49
N PRO A 236 -32.33 31.86 17.25
CA PRO A 236 -33.49 31.02 16.98
C PRO A 236 -34.64 31.19 17.99
N GLU A 237 -35.82 30.66 17.70
CA GLU A 237 -36.89 30.48 18.70
C GLU A 237 -37.40 29.04 18.77
N THR A 238 -37.78 28.72 20.01
CA THR A 238 -37.94 27.42 20.65
C THR A 238 -39.37 26.90 20.67
N ALA A 239 -39.47 25.57 20.78
CA ALA A 239 -40.49 24.78 21.50
C ALA A 239 -41.92 24.68 20.93
N LEU A 240 -42.44 23.46 20.78
CA LEU A 240 -43.45 22.88 21.70
C LEU A 240 -43.70 21.38 21.40
N ALA A 241 -44.14 20.69 22.46
CA ALA A 241 -44.29 19.25 22.66
C ALA A 241 -45.41 18.54 21.88
N ALA A 242 -45.31 17.20 21.74
CA ALA A 242 -46.19 16.20 22.39
C ALA A 242 -46.18 14.84 21.65
N ALA A 243 -45.98 13.75 22.41
CA ALA A 243 -46.36 12.36 22.07
C ALA A 243 -47.86 12.16 22.42
N PRO A 244 -48.59 11.10 21.97
CA PRO A 244 -48.26 9.69 22.22
C PRO A 244 -48.58 8.67 21.10
N THR A 245 -48.10 7.44 21.33
CA THR A 245 -48.22 6.17 20.57
C THR A 245 -49.61 5.48 20.74
N PRO A 246 -49.84 4.24 20.23
CA PRO A 246 -50.58 3.83 19.02
C PRO A 246 -51.97 3.18 19.33
N PRO A 247 -52.60 2.49 18.35
CA PRO A 247 -52.85 1.07 18.63
C PRO A 247 -52.54 0.11 17.46
N ALA A 248 -52.31 -1.13 17.85
CA ALA A 248 -52.22 -2.34 17.04
C ALA A 248 -53.57 -2.78 16.47
N GLN A 249 -53.57 -3.38 15.28
CA GLN A 249 -54.52 -4.40 14.77
C GLN A 249 -53.73 -5.24 13.75
N ASP A 250 -53.39 -6.49 14.11
CA ASP A 250 -54.03 -7.76 13.70
C ASP A 250 -53.41 -8.35 12.41
#